data_AF-A0A966PQC9-F1
#
_entry.id   AF-A0A966PQC9-F1
#
_cell.length_a   1.000
_cell.length_b   1.000
_cell.length_c   1.000
_cell.angle_alpha   90.00
_cell.angle_beta   90.00
_cell.angle_gamma   90.00
#
_symmetry.space_group_name_H-M   'P 1'
#
loop_
_entity.id
_entity.type
_entity.pdbx_description
1 polymer ?
#
loop_
_entity_poly.entity_id
_entity_poly.type
_entity_poly.pdbx_seq_one_letter_code
_entity_poly.pdbx_strand_id
1 'polypeptide(L)'
;MAFMVMGMQGYAGINDILLLFIYLEIGAMVGIYFKTNRMPVRFLIYIGITAMTRHLIEVMTEADDHGLEVLTTSITIFILALSVLIVKYASSRFPGSKEDIA
;
A
#
# COMPACT_ATOMS: atom_id res chain seq x y z
N MET A 1 13.61 7.31 -12.27
CA MET A 1 13.67 7.60 -13.72
C MET A 1 12.30 7.81 -14.35
N ALA A 2 11.26 7.05 -13.99
CA ALA A 2 9.94 7.14 -14.61
C ALA A 2 9.30 8.55 -14.61
N PHE A 3 9.34 9.30 -13.50
CA PHE A 3 8.78 10.66 -13.46
C PHE A 3 9.43 11.64 -14.46
N MET A 4 10.76 11.56 -14.62
CA MET A 4 11.47 12.35 -15.63
C MET A 4 11.13 11.89 -17.05
N VAL A 5 10.92 10.59 -17.27
CA VAL A 5 10.51 10.04 -18.57
C VAL A 5 9.10 10.52 -18.94
N MET A 6 8.13 10.50 -18.01
CA MET A 6 6.77 11.03 -18.25
C MET A 6 6.79 12.52 -18.60
N GLY A 7 7.59 13.32 -17.88
CA GLY A 7 7.70 14.76 -18.11
C GLY A 7 8.33 15.13 -19.46
N MET A 8 9.21 14.27 -20.00
CA MET A 8 9.86 14.49 -21.29
C MET A 8 9.07 13.96 -22.49
N GLN A 9 8.24 12.92 -22.31
CA GLN A 9 7.53 12.26 -23.41
C GLN A 9 6.18 12.92 -23.75
N GLY A 10 5.61 13.72 -22.84
CA GLY A 10 4.32 14.41 -23.06
C GLY A 10 3.09 13.49 -23.00
N TYR A 11 3.28 12.18 -22.84
CA TYR A 11 2.26 11.19 -22.57
C TYR A 11 2.73 10.27 -21.43
N ALA A 12 1.79 9.78 -20.63
CA ALA A 12 2.05 8.85 -19.53
C ALA A 12 1.19 7.59 -19.72
N GLY A 13 1.82 6.42 -19.67
CA GLY A 13 1.11 5.14 -19.67
C GLY A 13 0.40 4.88 -18.35
N ILE A 14 -0.45 3.85 -18.31
CA ILE A 14 -1.13 3.43 -17.07
C ILE A 14 -0.08 3.00 -16.03
N ASN A 15 0.91 2.20 -16.43
CA ASN A 15 1.99 1.74 -15.52
C ASN A 15 2.79 2.91 -14.91
N ASP A 16 2.99 3.98 -15.68
CA ASP A 16 3.66 5.20 -15.24
C ASP A 16 2.84 5.99 -14.21
N ILE A 17 1.55 6.22 -14.50
CA ILE A 17 0.62 6.89 -13.59
C ILE A 17 0.46 6.09 -12.31
N LEU A 18 0.31 4.76 -12.46
CA LEU A 18 0.30 3.84 -11.36
C LEU A 18 1.58 4.08 -10.57
N LEU A 19 2.79 4.01 -11.14
CA LEU A 19 4.08 4.26 -10.47
C LEU A 19 4.12 5.54 -9.64
N LEU A 20 3.66 6.66 -10.21
CA LEU A 20 3.53 7.94 -9.52
C LEU A 20 2.65 7.85 -8.26
N PHE A 21 1.59 7.06 -8.29
CA PHE A 21 0.67 6.90 -7.16
C PHE A 21 1.32 6.30 -5.89
N ILE A 22 2.25 5.33 -5.99
CA ILE A 22 2.98 4.81 -4.80
C ILE A 22 3.93 5.87 -4.27
N TYR A 23 4.56 6.67 -5.14
CA TYR A 23 5.41 7.76 -4.66
C TYR A 23 4.62 8.81 -3.88
N LEU A 24 3.41 9.15 -4.34
CA LEU A 24 2.51 10.03 -3.61
C LEU A 24 2.02 9.41 -2.31
N GLU A 25 1.67 8.13 -2.31
CA GLU A 25 1.17 7.42 -1.13
C GLU A 25 2.24 7.30 -0.03
N ILE A 26 3.46 6.92 -0.40
CA ILE A 26 4.60 6.89 0.53
C ILE A 26 4.92 8.31 1.01
N GLY A 27 4.90 9.30 0.12
CA GLY A 27 5.11 10.70 0.48
C GLY A 27 4.11 11.22 1.52
N ALA A 28 2.83 10.89 1.36
CA ALA A 28 1.79 11.25 2.32
C ALA A 28 2.03 10.62 3.70
N MET A 29 2.46 9.35 3.76
CA MET A 29 2.76 8.68 5.02
C MET A 29 4.01 9.24 5.71
N VAL A 30 5.06 9.57 4.96
CA VAL A 30 6.25 10.24 5.50
C VAL A 30 5.86 11.61 6.07
N GLY A 31 4.98 12.35 5.39
CA GLY A 31 4.42 13.60 5.92
C GLY A 31 3.67 13.42 7.24
N ILE A 32 2.86 12.36 7.36
CA ILE A 32 2.17 12.00 8.61
C ILE A 32 3.17 11.57 9.70
N TYR A 33 4.22 10.83 9.34
CA TYR A 33 5.26 10.40 10.27
C TYR A 33 5.93 11.58 10.97
N PHE A 34 6.33 12.61 10.21
CA PHE A 34 6.92 13.82 10.78
C PHE A 34 5.97 14.57 11.71
N LYS A 35 4.66 14.50 11.46
CA LYS A 35 3.64 15.14 12.32
C LYS A 35 3.34 14.35 13.59
N THR A 36 3.52 13.03 13.58
CA THR A 36 3.00 12.13 14.63
C THR A 36 4.09 11.40 15.45
N ASN A 37 5.37 11.51 15.05
CA ASN A 37 6.58 10.97 15.72
C ASN A 37 6.58 9.46 16.04
N ARG A 38 5.55 8.72 15.60
CA ARG A 38 5.48 7.26 15.58
C ARG A 38 4.95 6.84 14.23
N MET A 39 5.45 5.72 13.70
CA MET A 39 4.81 5.02 12.58
C MET A 39 3.95 3.90 13.15
N PRO A 40 2.61 4.06 13.22
CA PRO A 40 1.74 2.95 13.58
C PRO A 40 1.86 1.84 12.52
N VAL A 41 2.08 0.60 12.96
CA VAL A 41 2.23 -0.58 12.08
C VAL A 41 1.09 -0.72 11.05
N ARG A 42 -0.12 -0.22 11.37
CA ARG A 42 -1.26 -0.17 10.46
C ARG A 42 -0.95 0.51 9.13
N PHE A 43 -0.14 1.57 9.14
CA PHE A 43 0.24 2.29 7.93
C PHE A 43 1.07 1.44 6.98
N LEU A 44 2.01 0.64 7.49
CA LEU A 44 2.81 -0.28 6.66
C LEU A 44 1.93 -1.34 5.97
N ILE A 45 0.92 -1.86 6.67
CA ILE A 45 0.02 -2.86 6.09
C ILE A 45 -0.86 -2.22 5.00
N TYR A 46 -1.29 -0.97 5.17
CA TYR A 46 -2.01 -0.25 4.11
C TYR A 46 -1.15 -0.03 2.87
N ILE A 47 0.15 0.32 3.01
CA ILE A 47 1.08 0.39 1.87
C ILE A 47 1.14 -0.96 1.16
N GLY A 48 1.26 -2.05 1.91
CA GLY A 48 1.27 -3.39 1.35
C GLY A 48 0.00 -3.67 0.53
N ILE A 49 -1.18 -3.35 1.08
CA ILE A 49 -2.45 -3.52 0.36
C ILE A 49 -2.47 -2.72 -0.92
N THR A 50 -2.17 -1.41 -0.86
CA THR A 50 -2.26 -0.56 -2.04
C THR A 50 -1.22 -0.92 -3.11
N ALA A 51 0.00 -1.30 -2.71
CA ALA A 51 1.02 -1.80 -3.62
C ALA A 51 0.57 -3.09 -4.33
N MET A 52 -0.01 -4.05 -3.59
CA MET A 52 -0.52 -5.29 -4.17
C MET A 52 -1.75 -5.05 -5.06
N THR A 53 -2.66 -4.14 -4.68
CA THR A 53 -3.82 -3.77 -5.52
C THR A 53 -3.36 -3.12 -6.81
N ARG A 54 -2.30 -2.31 -6.78
CA ARG A 54 -1.74 -1.74 -8.01
C ARG A 54 -1.14 -2.83 -8.91
N HIS A 55 -0.34 -3.73 -8.35
CA HIS A 55 0.21 -4.86 -9.10
C HIS A 55 -0.90 -5.68 -9.77
N LEU A 56 -2.04 -5.87 -9.10
CA LEU A 56 -3.22 -6.52 -9.70
C LEU A 56 -3.73 -5.79 -10.96
N ILE A 57 -3.80 -4.44 -10.93
CA ILE A 57 -4.27 -3.63 -12.07
C ILE A 57 -3.28 -3.73 -13.25
N GLU A 58 -1.98 -3.72 -12.96
CA GLU A 58 -0.92 -3.89 -13.95
C GLU A 58 -1.03 -5.26 -14.65
N VAL A 59 -1.11 -6.34 -13.87
CA VAL A 59 -1.31 -7.71 -14.39
C VAL A 59 -2.60 -7.80 -15.22
N MET A 60 -3.71 -7.19 -14.78
CA MET A 60 -4.97 -7.20 -15.54
C MET A 60 -4.89 -6.44 -16.86
N THR A 61 -4.04 -5.42 -16.96
CA THR A 61 -3.88 -4.61 -18.17
C THR A 61 -2.96 -5.30 -19.20
N GLU A 62 -2.05 -6.15 -18.74
CA GLU A 62 -1.10 -6.90 -19.57
C GLU A 62 -1.56 -8.34 -19.91
N ALA A 63 -2.58 -8.85 -19.22
CA ALA A 63 -3.00 -10.24 -19.33
C ALA A 63 -3.89 -10.52 -20.55
N ASP A 64 -3.30 -11.08 -21.61
CA ASP A 64 -4.03 -11.87 -22.60
C ASP A 64 -4.25 -13.34 -22.14
N ASP A 65 -3.55 -13.87 -21.10
CA ASP A 65 -3.74 -15.28 -20.66
C ASP A 65 -3.21 -15.66 -19.23
N HIS A 66 -3.29 -14.76 -18.24
CA HIS A 66 -2.69 -15.00 -16.89
C HIS A 66 -3.67 -15.00 -15.71
N GLY A 67 -4.76 -15.77 -15.81
CA GLY A 67 -5.78 -15.88 -14.75
C GLY A 67 -5.28 -16.40 -13.39
N LEU A 68 -4.20 -17.18 -13.37
CA LEU A 68 -3.60 -17.69 -12.12
C LEU A 68 -2.92 -16.58 -11.31
N GLU A 69 -2.27 -15.62 -11.96
CA GLU A 69 -1.58 -14.51 -11.30
C GLU A 69 -2.55 -13.52 -10.66
N VAL A 70 -3.68 -13.29 -11.33
CA VAL A 70 -4.81 -12.53 -10.78
C VAL A 70 -5.35 -13.17 -9.50
N LEU A 71 -5.51 -14.50 -9.49
CA LEU A 71 -6.03 -15.24 -8.34
C LEU A 71 -5.06 -15.19 -7.14
N THR A 72 -3.76 -15.44 -7.36
CA THR A 72 -2.75 -15.41 -6.29
C THR A 72 -2.59 -14.02 -5.70
N THR A 73 -2.62 -12.98 -6.54
CA THR A 73 -2.56 -11.59 -6.09
C THR A 73 -3.80 -11.21 -5.28
N SER A 74 -4.99 -11.64 -5.71
CA SER A 74 -6.25 -11.41 -4.98
C SER A 74 -6.26 -12.07 -3.60
N ILE A 75 -5.78 -13.32 -3.50
CA ILE A 75 -5.63 -14.03 -2.22
C ILE A 75 -4.63 -13.31 -1.31
N THR A 76 -3.53 -12.79 -1.86
CA THR A 76 -2.53 -12.03 -1.11
C THR A 76 -3.14 -10.77 -0.50
N ILE A 77 -3.90 -10.00 -1.28
CA ILE A 77 -4.62 -8.81 -0.80
C ILE A 77 -5.62 -9.19 0.29
N PHE A 78 -6.34 -10.30 0.14
CA PHE A 78 -7.28 -10.78 1.14
C PHE A 78 -6.60 -11.10 2.48
N ILE A 79 -5.43 -11.75 2.46
CA ILE A 79 -4.64 -12.04 3.67
C ILE A 79 -4.14 -10.75 4.33
N LEU A 80 -3.69 -9.77 3.55
CA LEU A 80 -3.28 -8.46 4.07
C LEU A 80 -4.45 -7.72 4.72
N ALA A 81 -5.63 -7.75 4.11
CA ALA A 81 -6.85 -7.18 4.67
C ALA A 81 -7.23 -7.86 6.01
N LEU A 82 -7.12 -9.19 6.09
CA LEU A 82 -7.34 -9.93 7.33
C LEU A 82 -6.30 -9.56 8.40
N SER A 83 -5.05 -9.32 8.01
CA SER A 83 -4.00 -8.87 8.92
C SER A 83 -4.34 -7.51 9.54
N VAL A 84 -4.88 -6.57 8.76
CA VAL A 84 -5.38 -5.29 9.29
C VAL A 84 -6.52 -5.50 10.28
N LEU A 85 -7.45 -6.41 9.97
CA LEU A 85 -8.57 -6.72 10.87
C LEU A 85 -8.07 -7.23 12.23
N ILE A 86 -7.10 -8.14 12.22
CA ILE A 86 -6.47 -8.69 13.43
C ILE A 86 -5.76 -7.56 14.21
N VAL A 87 -4.95 -6.74 13.56
CA VAL A 87 -4.24 -5.64 14.22
C VAL A 87 -5.21 -4.60 14.79
N LYS A 88 -6.29 -4.30 14.08
CA LYS A 88 -7.35 -3.40 14.55
C LYS A 88 -8.05 -3.99 15.78
N TYR A 89 -8.41 -5.28 15.74
CA TYR A 89 -9.07 -5.96 16.83
C TYR A 89 -8.15 -6.05 18.07
N ALA A 90 -6.90 -6.48 17.90
CA ALA A 90 -5.90 -6.55 18.96
C ALA A 90 -5.66 -5.17 19.60
N SER A 91 -5.50 -4.13 18.79
CA SER A 91 -5.34 -2.75 19.27
C SER A 91 -6.58 -2.21 19.99
N SER A 92 -7.78 -2.70 19.69
CA SER A 92 -9.02 -2.29 20.36
C SER A 92 -9.29 -3.06 21.66
N ARG A 93 -8.82 -4.31 21.74
CA ARG A 93 -9.00 -5.19 22.91
C ARG A 93 -7.92 -4.98 23.97
N PHE A 94 -6.70 -4.63 23.56
CA PHE A 94 -5.59 -4.22 24.42
C PHE A 94 -5.18 -2.78 24.06
N PRO A 95 -5.97 -1.75 24.44
CA PRO A 95 -5.41 -0.42 24.53
C PRO A 95 -4.29 -0.53 25.55
N GLY A 96 -3.04 -0.34 25.12
CA GLY A 96 -1.87 -0.50 25.99
C GLY A 96 -2.15 0.18 27.32
N SER A 97 -2.08 -0.61 28.40
CA SER A 97 -2.20 -0.06 29.74
C SER A 97 -1.30 1.16 29.79
N LYS A 98 -1.89 2.31 30.12
CA LYS A 98 -1.11 3.41 30.68
C LYS A 98 -0.66 2.89 32.04
N GLU A 99 0.40 2.11 32.05
CA GLU A 99 1.09 1.71 33.26
C GLU A 99 2.50 2.25 33.16
N ASP A 100 2.72 3.26 34.00
CA ASP A 100 3.93 3.46 34.76
C ASP A 100 5.17 3.86 33.98
N ILE A 101 5.26 5.16 33.71
CA ILE A 101 6.50 5.88 34.05
C ILE A 101 6.10 6.98 35.03
N ALA A 102 6.66 6.82 36.23
CA ALA A 102 6.55 7.63 37.44
C ALA A 102 6.81 9.13 37.24
#